data_AF-A0A847FC60-F1
#
_entry.id   AF-A0A847FC60-F1
#
_cell.length_a   1.000
_cell.length_b   1.000
_cell.length_c   1.000
_cell.angle_alpha   90.00
_cell.angle_beta   90.00
_cell.angle_gamma   90.00
#
_symmetry.space_group_name_H-M   'P 1'
#
loop_
_entity.id
_entity.type
_entity.pdbx_description
1 polymer ?
#
loop_
_entity_poly.entity_id
_entity_poly.type
_entity_poly.pdbx_seq_one_letter_code
_entity_poly.pdbx_strand_id
1 'polypeptide(L)'
;MKYFNLLSKFLLVVCLPVLFLTASIAIAFNSQWVYQRGFNKYDIEVVTGIEKSELKKASQELIRYFNSSEELAEITVIKNGQLFTLFNEKEVLHLKDVKDLVNLDYTALVLSSLYVLGFCAVSLALKPSGQGMILRKFAFGSLLTLLAITATGIIALMDFNWLFLQFHLISFTNDLWLLDP
;
A
#
# COMPACT_ATOMS: atom_id res chain seq x y z
N MET A 1 -15.00 -25.02 -23.31
CA MET A 1 -13.58 -25.20 -22.95
C MET A 1 -12.62 -24.12 -23.48
N LYS A 2 -12.66 -23.71 -24.76
CA LYS A 2 -11.76 -22.64 -25.29
C LYS A 2 -11.93 -21.28 -24.60
N TYR A 3 -13.16 -20.82 -24.38
CA TYR A 3 -13.44 -19.52 -23.74
C TYR A 3 -13.03 -19.47 -22.27
N PHE A 4 -13.23 -20.56 -21.52
CA PHE A 4 -12.78 -20.69 -20.13
C PHE A 4 -11.25 -20.55 -19.98
N ASN A 5 -10.50 -21.03 -20.97
CA ASN A 5 -9.04 -20.92 -21.01
C ASN A 5 -8.55 -19.52 -21.42
N LEU A 6 -9.33 -18.77 -22.21
CA LEU A 6 -8.97 -17.41 -22.60
C LEU A 6 -9.22 -16.41 -21.45
N LEU A 7 -10.38 -16.52 -20.80
CA LEU A 7 -10.75 -15.66 -19.68
C LEU A 7 -9.78 -15.81 -18.51
N SER A 8 -9.41 -17.05 -18.12
CA SER A 8 -8.46 -17.29 -17.04
C SER A 8 -7.06 -16.72 -17.33
N LYS A 9 -6.60 -16.83 -18.58
CA LYS A 9 -5.32 -16.21 -19.00
C LYS A 9 -5.37 -14.68 -19.01
N PHE A 10 -6.51 -14.09 -19.37
CA PHE A 10 -6.69 -12.64 -19.30
C PHE A 10 -6.70 -12.16 -17.84
N LEU A 11 -7.47 -12.82 -16.99
CA LEU A 11 -7.51 -12.54 -15.56
C LEU A 11 -6.12 -12.64 -14.91
N LEU A 12 -5.32 -13.65 -15.27
CA LEU A 12 -3.92 -13.74 -14.81
C LEU A 12 -3.10 -12.50 -15.15
N VAL A 13 -3.22 -11.98 -16.37
CA VAL A 13 -2.48 -10.77 -16.79
C VAL A 13 -2.90 -9.55 -15.98
N VAL A 14 -4.17 -9.42 -15.60
CA VAL A 14 -4.68 -8.31 -14.80
C VAL A 14 -4.38 -8.48 -13.31
N CYS A 15 -4.46 -9.71 -12.78
CA CYS A 15 -4.19 -10.00 -11.38
C CYS A 15 -2.73 -9.78 -11.01
N LEU A 16 -1.78 -9.91 -11.94
CA LEU A 16 -0.36 -9.71 -11.65
C LEU A 16 -0.02 -8.25 -11.27
N PRO A 17 -0.43 -7.22 -12.04
CA PRO A 17 -0.34 -5.82 -11.61
C PRO A 17 -0.97 -5.56 -10.25
N VAL A 18 -2.19 -6.06 -10.01
CA VAL A 18 -2.87 -5.89 -8.72
C VAL A 18 -2.08 -6.53 -7.59
N LEU A 19 -1.62 -7.77 -7.77
CA LEU A 19 -0.82 -8.51 -6.80
C LEU A 19 0.46 -7.77 -6.45
N PHE A 20 1.24 -7.36 -7.45
CA PHE A 20 2.52 -6.68 -7.20
C PHE A 20 2.35 -5.29 -6.61
N LEU A 21 1.32 -4.55 -7.04
CA LEU A 21 1.00 -3.24 -6.47
C LEU A 21 0.62 -3.38 -4.99
N THR A 22 -0.35 -4.24 -4.68
CA THR A 22 -0.85 -4.43 -3.32
C THR A 22 0.22 -5.02 -2.40
N ALA A 23 1.02 -5.97 -2.88
CA ALA A 23 2.17 -6.48 -2.13
C ALA A 23 3.19 -5.37 -1.81
N SER A 24 3.45 -4.46 -2.76
CA SER A 24 4.38 -3.35 -2.55
C SER A 24 3.85 -2.35 -1.52
N ILE A 25 2.55 -2.02 -1.58
CA ILE A 25 1.87 -1.15 -0.63
C ILE A 25 1.90 -1.78 0.77
N ALA A 26 1.49 -3.04 0.90
CA ALA A 26 1.52 -3.77 2.17
C ALA A 26 2.93 -3.82 2.77
N ILE A 27 3.97 -4.11 1.98
CA ILE A 27 5.36 -4.10 2.47
C ILE A 27 5.75 -2.68 2.94
N ALA A 28 5.42 -1.65 2.17
CA ALA A 28 5.77 -0.27 2.52
C ALA A 28 5.09 0.20 3.81
N PHE A 29 3.77 -0.03 3.94
CA PHE A 29 2.99 0.33 5.13
C PHE A 29 3.49 -0.35 6.41
N ASN A 30 4.00 -1.57 6.29
CA ASN A 30 4.49 -2.36 7.43
C ASN A 30 6.01 -2.25 7.65
N SER A 31 6.72 -1.45 6.86
CA SER A 31 8.17 -1.35 6.94
C SER A 31 8.61 -0.24 7.87
N GLN A 32 9.03 -0.61 9.08
CA GLN A 32 9.67 0.31 10.04
C GLN A 32 10.83 1.11 9.44
N TRP A 33 11.55 0.51 8.48
CA TRP A 33 12.68 1.14 7.80
C TRP A 33 12.24 2.32 6.92
N VAL A 34 11.08 2.22 6.26
CA VAL A 34 10.54 3.31 5.42
C VAL A 34 10.26 4.54 6.28
N TYR A 35 9.57 4.35 7.42
CA TYR A 35 9.29 5.44 8.37
C TYR A 35 10.58 6.08 8.91
N GLN A 36 11.53 5.27 9.42
CA GLN A 36 12.78 5.79 9.95
C GLN A 36 13.60 6.55 8.90
N ARG A 37 13.62 6.07 7.66
CA ARG A 37 14.29 6.77 6.56
C ARG A 37 13.63 8.11 6.29
N GLY A 38 12.29 8.19 6.32
CA GLY A 38 11.55 9.44 6.23
C GLY A 38 11.91 10.40 7.35
N PHE A 39 11.87 9.93 8.61
CA PHE A 39 12.22 10.74 9.77
C PHE A 39 13.62 11.33 9.71
N ASN A 40 14.60 10.53 9.29
CA ASN A 40 15.98 10.97 9.15
C ASN A 40 16.19 11.88 7.93
N LYS A 41 15.51 11.62 6.81
CA LYS A 41 15.67 12.41 5.58
C LYS A 41 15.14 13.84 5.75
N TYR A 42 14.10 14.01 6.55
CA TYR A 42 13.41 15.28 6.74
C TYR A 42 13.65 15.90 8.12
N ASP A 43 14.65 15.40 8.88
CA ASP A 43 15.03 15.90 10.21
C ASP A 43 13.83 16.10 11.15
N ILE A 44 12.89 15.15 11.17
CA ILE A 44 11.61 15.28 11.89
C ILE A 44 11.80 15.52 13.38
N GLU A 45 12.85 14.95 13.98
CA GLU A 45 13.22 15.21 15.38
C GLU A 45 13.46 16.71 15.64
N VAL A 46 14.17 17.39 14.73
CA VAL A 46 14.47 18.83 14.84
C VAL A 46 13.21 19.67 14.59
N VAL A 47 12.41 19.30 13.59
CA VAL A 47 11.20 20.05 13.20
C VAL A 47 10.12 19.96 14.28
N THR A 48 9.96 18.78 14.90
CA THR A 48 8.83 18.51 15.80
C THR A 48 9.20 18.55 17.28
N GLY A 49 10.47 18.43 17.63
CA GLY A 49 10.94 18.28 19.01
C GLY A 49 10.63 16.91 19.64
N ILE A 50 10.29 15.91 18.81
CA ILE A 50 10.04 14.53 19.25
C ILE A 50 11.32 13.73 19.03
N GLU A 51 11.84 13.12 20.10
CA GLU A 51 13.08 12.33 20.03
C GLU A 51 12.95 11.15 19.05
N LYS A 52 14.06 10.74 18.43
CA LYS A 52 14.11 9.59 17.50
C LYS A 52 13.53 8.30 18.07
N SER A 53 13.73 8.04 19.37
CA SER A 53 13.16 6.90 20.10
C SER A 53 11.63 6.94 20.09
N GLU A 54 11.05 8.10 20.37
CA GLU A 54 9.61 8.33 20.38
C GLU A 54 9.01 8.33 18.98
N LEU A 55 9.70 8.88 17.97
CA LEU A 55 9.28 8.75 16.56
C LEU A 55 9.25 7.28 16.11
N LYS A 56 10.25 6.50 16.50
CA LYS A 56 10.27 5.06 16.24
C LYS A 56 9.08 4.38 16.92
N LYS A 57 8.83 4.63 18.21
CA LYS A 57 7.67 4.12 18.93
C LYS A 57 6.36 4.48 18.23
N ALA A 58 6.17 5.75 17.88
CA ALA A 58 4.97 6.23 17.18
C ALA A 58 4.70 5.47 15.88
N SER A 59 5.73 5.30 15.04
CA SER A 59 5.57 4.53 13.79
C SER A 59 5.28 3.04 14.03
N GLN A 60 5.81 2.44 15.09
CA GLN A 60 5.48 1.05 15.46
C GLN A 60 4.02 0.92 15.91
N GLU A 61 3.53 1.87 16.71
CA GLU A 61 2.13 1.93 17.12
C GLU A 61 1.20 2.20 15.94
N LEU A 62 1.60 3.05 14.99
CA LEU A 62 0.83 3.32 13.77
C LEU A 62 0.75 2.09 12.86
N ILE A 63 1.87 1.38 12.66
CA ILE A 63 1.88 0.10 11.95
C ILE A 63 0.96 -0.90 12.65
N ARG A 64 1.03 -0.99 13.99
CA ARG A 64 0.14 -1.86 14.76
C ARG A 64 -1.32 -1.49 14.58
N TYR A 65 -1.66 -0.21 14.63
CA TYR A 65 -3.02 0.29 14.42
C TYR A 65 -3.58 -0.17 13.07
N PHE A 66 -2.84 -0.02 11.97
CA PHE A 66 -3.31 -0.48 10.65
C PHE A 66 -3.55 -1.99 10.57
N ASN A 67 -2.97 -2.79 11.47
CA ASN A 67 -3.12 -4.24 11.54
C ASN A 67 -3.92 -4.74 12.75
N SER A 68 -4.51 -3.83 13.53
CA SER A 68 -5.35 -4.17 14.70
C SER A 68 -6.83 -4.11 14.36
N SER A 69 -7.68 -4.56 15.29
CA SER A 69 -9.13 -4.36 15.22
C SER A 69 -9.59 -3.02 15.81
N GLU A 70 -8.67 -2.15 16.24
CA GLU A 70 -9.01 -0.86 16.86
C GLU A 70 -9.57 0.10 15.82
N GLU A 71 -10.64 0.82 16.13
CA GLU A 71 -11.26 1.73 15.15
C GLU A 71 -10.48 3.04 14.99
N LEU A 72 -9.95 3.58 16.09
CA LEU A 72 -9.28 4.87 16.15
C LEU A 72 -7.81 4.72 16.55
N ALA A 73 -6.95 5.56 15.97
CA ALA A 73 -5.53 5.59 16.30
C ALA A 73 -5.30 6.45 17.56
N GLU A 74 -4.92 5.83 18.66
CA GLU A 74 -4.57 6.51 19.91
C GLU A 74 -3.06 6.38 20.17
N ILE A 75 -2.28 7.30 19.61
CA ILE A 75 -0.81 7.26 19.69
C ILE A 75 -0.31 8.42 20.53
N THR A 76 0.49 8.09 21.56
CA THR A 76 1.07 9.07 22.47
C THR A 76 2.60 8.96 22.50
N VAL A 77 3.24 10.12 22.47
CA VAL A 77 4.70 10.27 22.49
C VAL A 77 5.12 11.22 23.60
N ILE A 78 6.39 11.15 23.97
CA ILE A 78 7.02 12.22 24.76
C ILE A 78 7.58 13.28 23.82
N LYS A 79 7.09 14.52 23.95
CA LYS A 79 7.55 15.69 23.22
C LYS A 79 8.05 16.72 24.23
N ASN A 80 9.31 17.11 24.15
CA ASN A 80 9.94 18.04 25.11
C ASN A 80 9.72 17.64 26.59
N GLY A 81 9.78 16.34 26.91
CA GLY A 81 9.60 15.82 28.27
C GLY A 81 8.15 15.74 28.76
N GLN A 82 7.16 16.05 27.92
CA GLN A 82 5.73 15.95 28.26
C GLN A 82 5.01 14.93 27.38
N LEU A 83 4.00 14.27 27.96
CA LEU A 83 3.12 13.38 27.20
C LEU A 83 2.30 14.19 26.20
N PHE A 84 2.33 13.77 24.93
CA PHE A 84 1.71 14.45 23.81
C PHE A 84 0.92 13.44 22.97
N THR A 85 -0.36 13.72 22.74
CA THR A 85 -1.18 12.97 21.80
C THR A 85 -0.79 13.37 20.39
N LEU A 86 -0.32 12.40 19.60
CA LEU A 86 0.34 12.68 18.32
C LEU A 86 -0.62 13.24 17.27
N PHE A 87 -1.85 12.76 17.26
CA PHE A 87 -2.87 13.12 16.27
C PHE A 87 -4.05 13.83 16.94
N ASN A 88 -4.57 14.86 16.29
CA ASN A 88 -5.81 15.51 16.68
C ASN A 88 -7.04 14.71 16.19
N GLU A 89 -8.24 15.10 16.61
CA GLU A 89 -9.48 14.39 16.25
C GLU A 89 -9.70 14.26 14.74
N LYS A 90 -9.40 15.31 13.97
CA LYS A 90 -9.56 15.30 12.50
C LYS A 90 -8.58 14.30 11.86
N GLU A 91 -7.33 14.30 12.30
CA GLU A 91 -6.29 13.39 11.82
C GLU A 91 -6.60 11.94 12.18
N VAL A 92 -7.13 11.67 13.38
CA VAL A 92 -7.56 10.34 13.80
C VAL A 92 -8.70 9.82 12.91
N LEU A 93 -9.68 10.66 12.59
CA LEU A 93 -10.76 10.28 11.68
C LEU A 93 -10.24 10.05 10.25
N HIS A 94 -9.28 10.84 9.78
CA HIS A 94 -8.64 10.59 8.50
C HIS A 94 -7.85 9.27 8.49
N LEU A 95 -7.11 8.95 9.56
CA LEU A 95 -6.39 7.68 9.69
C LEU A 95 -7.33 6.48 9.69
N LYS A 96 -8.56 6.62 10.20
CA LYS A 96 -9.60 5.61 10.08
C LYS A 96 -10.00 5.38 8.62
N ASP A 97 -10.21 6.42 7.83
CA ASP A 97 -10.49 6.28 6.39
C ASP A 97 -9.30 5.63 5.65
N VAL A 98 -8.08 6.00 6.01
CA VAL A 98 -6.85 5.37 5.45
C VAL A 98 -6.78 3.88 5.83
N LYS A 99 -7.18 3.51 7.05
CA LYS A 99 -7.21 2.11 7.48
C LYS A 99 -8.17 1.27 6.64
N ASP A 100 -9.32 1.81 6.25
CA ASP A 100 -10.25 1.11 5.35
C ASP A 100 -9.62 0.85 3.96
N LEU A 101 -8.82 1.78 3.44
CA LEU A 101 -8.05 1.57 2.21
C LEU A 101 -6.94 0.53 2.37
N VAL A 102 -6.24 0.51 3.52
CA VAL A 102 -5.23 -0.51 3.83
C VAL A 102 -5.87 -1.90 3.91
N ASN A 103 -7.06 -2.01 4.52
CA ASN A 103 -7.81 -3.27 4.57
C ASN A 103 -8.27 -3.73 3.17
N LEU A 104 -8.67 -2.78 2.32
CA LEU A 104 -9.00 -3.05 0.91
C LEU A 104 -7.76 -3.56 0.15
N ASP A 105 -6.60 -2.93 0.35
CA ASP A 105 -5.31 -3.36 -0.21
C ASP A 105 -4.99 -4.80 0.19
N TYR A 106 -5.08 -5.13 1.48
CA TYR A 106 -4.85 -6.49 1.98
C TYR A 106 -5.84 -7.51 1.41
N THR A 107 -7.10 -7.14 1.28
CA THR A 107 -8.12 -8.00 0.66
C THR A 107 -7.77 -8.28 -0.81
N ALA A 108 -7.41 -7.23 -1.56
CA ALA A 108 -6.99 -7.36 -2.96
C ALA A 108 -5.70 -8.19 -3.09
N LEU A 109 -4.75 -8.03 -2.18
CA LEU A 109 -3.52 -8.83 -2.09
C LEU A 109 -3.84 -10.32 -1.91
N VAL A 110 -4.70 -10.66 -0.94
CA VAL A 110 -5.08 -12.05 -0.66
C VAL A 110 -5.82 -12.65 -1.85
N LEU A 111 -6.84 -11.97 -2.39
CA LEU A 111 -7.63 -12.50 -3.49
C LEU A 111 -6.81 -12.69 -4.77
N SER A 112 -5.96 -11.73 -5.12
CA SER A 112 -5.06 -11.83 -6.28
C SER A 112 -4.00 -12.92 -6.08
N SER A 113 -3.44 -13.06 -4.87
CA SER A 113 -2.50 -14.13 -4.51
C SER A 113 -3.14 -15.52 -4.65
N LEU A 114 -4.31 -15.72 -4.05
CA LEU A 114 -5.05 -16.98 -4.13
C LEU A 114 -5.37 -17.35 -5.58
N TYR A 115 -5.78 -16.36 -6.39
CA TYR A 115 -6.03 -16.56 -7.81
C TYR A 115 -4.78 -17.00 -8.57
N VAL A 116 -3.66 -16.28 -8.43
CA VAL A 116 -2.41 -16.58 -9.13
C VAL A 116 -1.85 -17.94 -8.71
N LEU A 117 -1.85 -18.25 -7.40
CA LEU A 117 -1.40 -19.53 -6.88
C LEU A 117 -2.28 -20.69 -7.34
N GLY A 118 -3.61 -20.52 -7.28
CA GLY A 118 -4.56 -21.50 -7.77
C GLY A 118 -4.42 -21.75 -9.28
N PHE A 119 -4.25 -20.68 -10.07
CA PHE A 119 -3.99 -20.79 -11.50
C PHE A 119 -2.70 -21.58 -11.79
N CYS A 120 -1.61 -21.28 -11.06
CA CYS A 120 -0.35 -22.01 -11.17
C CYS A 120 -0.51 -23.49 -10.83
N ALA A 121 -1.16 -23.81 -9.70
CA ALA A 121 -1.36 -25.19 -9.25
C ALA A 121 -2.15 -26.02 -10.26
N VAL A 122 -3.26 -25.48 -10.77
CA VAL A 122 -4.08 -26.14 -11.80
C VAL A 122 -3.28 -26.31 -13.10
N SER A 123 -2.53 -25.28 -13.52
CA SER A 123 -1.72 -25.33 -14.74
C SER A 123 -0.58 -26.34 -14.66
N LEU A 124 -0.01 -26.59 -13.47
CA LEU A 124 1.02 -27.60 -13.26
C LEU A 124 0.43 -29.02 -13.20
N ALA A 125 -0.77 -29.18 -12.62
CA ALA A 125 -1.46 -30.47 -12.53
C ALA A 125 -1.98 -30.97 -13.89
N LEU A 126 -2.44 -30.06 -14.75
CA LEU A 126 -2.87 -30.36 -16.11
C LEU A 126 -1.64 -30.41 -17.03
N LYS A 127 -1.08 -31.61 -17.24
CA LYS A 127 0.14 -31.95 -18.03
C LYS A 127 0.58 -30.89 -19.09
N PRO A 128 1.90 -30.67 -19.22
CA PRO A 128 2.49 -29.49 -19.86
C PRO A 128 2.30 -29.48 -21.38
N SER A 129 1.20 -28.89 -21.84
CA SER A 129 1.10 -28.38 -23.21
C SER A 129 0.91 -26.87 -23.13
N GLY A 130 1.87 -26.09 -23.66
CA GLY A 130 1.77 -24.63 -23.72
C GLY A 130 2.37 -23.84 -22.54
N GLN A 131 3.31 -24.39 -21.75
CA GLN A 131 4.02 -23.66 -20.69
C GLN A 131 4.65 -22.33 -21.18
N GLY A 132 5.23 -22.32 -22.39
CA GLY A 132 5.78 -21.11 -23.00
C GLY A 132 4.74 -19.99 -23.21
N MET A 133 3.48 -20.33 -23.44
CA MET A 133 2.40 -19.34 -23.55
C MET A 133 2.03 -18.75 -22.19
N ILE A 134 2.06 -19.56 -21.13
CA ILE A 134 1.79 -19.10 -19.75
C ILE A 134 2.93 -18.19 -19.28
N LEU A 135 4.18 -18.59 -19.47
CA LEU A 135 5.36 -17.77 -19.13
C LEU A 135 5.32 -16.39 -19.83
N ARG A 136 4.92 -16.34 -21.11
CA ARG A 136 4.70 -15.07 -21.82
C ARG A 136 3.63 -14.20 -21.17
N LYS A 137 2.57 -14.79 -20.59
CA LYS A 137 1.52 -14.02 -19.89
C LYS A 137 2.02 -13.48 -18.56
N PHE A 138 2.81 -14.25 -17.81
CA PHE A 138 3.52 -13.74 -16.64
C PHE A 138 4.44 -12.58 -17.00
N ALA A 139 5.30 -12.76 -18.02
CA ALA A 139 6.21 -11.71 -18.47
C ALA A 139 5.47 -10.44 -18.90
N PHE A 140 4.36 -10.58 -19.64
CA PHE A 140 3.55 -9.43 -20.05
C PHE A 140 2.85 -8.75 -18.88
N GLY A 141 2.29 -9.51 -17.94
CA GLY A 141 1.70 -8.96 -16.71
C GLY A 141 2.72 -8.19 -15.87
N SER A 142 3.91 -8.76 -15.68
CA SER A 142 5.02 -8.10 -14.97
C SER A 142 5.53 -6.86 -15.69
N LEU A 143 5.61 -6.87 -17.03
CA LEU A 143 5.96 -5.70 -17.82
C LEU A 143 4.92 -4.59 -17.64
N LEU A 144 3.63 -4.94 -17.64
CA LEU A 144 2.55 -4.00 -17.40
C LEU A 144 2.66 -3.37 -16.00
N THR A 145 2.96 -4.17 -14.98
CA THR A 145 3.25 -3.66 -13.62
C THR A 145 4.39 -2.66 -13.64
N LEU A 146 5.51 -3.01 -14.29
CA LEU A 146 6.68 -2.13 -14.35
C LEU A 146 6.36 -0.80 -15.05
N LEU A 147 5.66 -0.85 -16.18
CA LEU A 147 5.22 0.34 -16.90
C LEU A 147 4.29 1.22 -16.04
N ALA A 148 3.35 0.62 -15.30
CA ALA A 148 2.46 1.36 -14.41
C ALA A 148 3.25 2.04 -13.28
N ILE A 149 4.16 1.33 -12.62
CA ILE A 149 5.02 1.90 -11.56
C ILE A 149 5.89 3.03 -12.11
N THR A 150 6.54 2.83 -13.26
CA THR A 150 7.38 3.86 -13.89
C THR A 150 6.55 5.08 -14.28
N ALA A 151 5.37 4.90 -14.87
CA ALA A 151 4.49 6.01 -15.24
C ALA A 151 4.06 6.82 -14.01
N THR A 152 3.59 6.15 -12.95
CA THR A 152 3.21 6.81 -11.69
C THR A 152 4.40 7.52 -11.05
N GLY A 153 5.59 6.92 -11.09
CA GLY A 153 6.82 7.54 -10.59
C GLY A 153 7.21 8.80 -11.36
N ILE A 154 7.09 8.79 -12.70
CA ILE A 154 7.32 9.99 -13.53
C ILE A 154 6.31 11.08 -13.19
N ILE A 155 5.02 10.75 -13.07
CA ILE A 155 3.98 11.72 -12.69
C ILE A 155 4.29 12.32 -11.33
N ALA A 156 4.66 11.50 -10.34
CA ALA A 156 5.01 11.97 -9.00
C ALA A 156 6.23 12.91 -9.00
N LEU A 157 7.20 12.71 -9.89
CA LEU A 157 8.36 13.59 -10.04
C LEU A 157 8.03 14.91 -10.75
N MET A 158 7.06 14.90 -11.66
CA MET A 158 6.62 16.09 -12.40
C MET A 158 5.70 16.98 -11.55
N ASP A 159 4.69 16.38 -10.92
CA ASP A 159 3.71 17.10 -10.12
C ASP A 159 3.12 16.19 -9.03
N PHE A 160 3.85 16.10 -7.92
CA PHE A 160 3.39 15.36 -6.74
C PHE A 160 2.08 15.94 -6.18
N ASN A 161 1.88 17.26 -6.24
CA ASN A 161 0.70 17.91 -5.67
C ASN A 161 -0.56 17.51 -6.45
N TRP A 162 -0.48 17.48 -7.77
CA TRP A 162 -1.57 16.98 -8.61
C TRP A 162 -1.87 15.51 -8.31
N LEU A 163 -0.83 14.66 -8.24
CA LEU A 163 -1.01 13.24 -7.94
C LEU A 163 -1.65 13.03 -6.56
N PHE A 164 -1.17 13.75 -5.55
CA PHE A 164 -1.71 13.75 -4.20
C PHE A 164 -3.18 14.16 -4.20
N LEU A 165 -3.54 15.24 -4.88
CA LEU A 165 -4.92 15.72 -4.97
C LEU A 165 -5.83 14.68 -5.64
N GLN A 166 -5.43 14.13 -6.79
CA GLN A 166 -6.23 13.13 -7.50
C GLN A 166 -6.43 11.87 -6.65
N PHE A 167 -5.38 11.40 -5.97
CA PHE A 167 -5.51 10.26 -5.06
C PHE A 167 -6.57 10.51 -4.00
N HIS A 168 -6.55 11.67 -3.35
CA HIS A 168 -7.51 11.98 -2.28
C HIS A 168 -8.95 12.16 -2.79
N LEU A 169 -9.14 12.83 -3.93
CA LEU A 169 -10.46 12.99 -4.55
C LEU A 169 -11.07 11.67 -5.02
N ILE A 170 -10.24 10.70 -5.41
CA ILE A 170 -10.70 9.36 -5.80
C ILE A 170 -10.97 8.49 -4.56
N SER A 171 -10.16 8.65 -3.52
CA SER A 171 -10.18 7.76 -2.34
C SER A 171 -11.19 8.17 -1.28
N PHE A 172 -11.48 9.46 -1.14
CA PHE A 172 -12.27 10.00 -0.05
C PHE A 172 -13.39 10.91 -0.56
N THR A 173 -14.53 10.86 0.13
CA THR A 173 -15.72 11.68 -0.18
C THR A 173 -15.89 12.85 0.79
N ASN A 174 -14.90 13.08 1.66
CA ASN A 174 -14.90 14.10 2.72
C ASN A 174 -13.61 14.92 2.69
N ASP A 175 -13.51 15.94 3.54
CA ASP A 175 -12.38 16.88 3.63
C ASP A 175 -11.44 16.59 4.82
N LEU A 176 -11.51 15.41 5.43
CA LEU A 176 -10.67 15.04 6.58
C LEU A 176 -9.18 14.97 6.22
N TRP A 177 -8.87 14.67 4.96
CA TRP A 177 -7.50 14.61 4.43
C TRP A 177 -6.84 15.97 4.19
N LEU A 178 -7.61 17.06 4.18
CA LEU A 178 -7.07 18.43 4.10
C LEU A 178 -6.50 18.84 5.46
N LEU A 179 -5.29 18.37 5.76
CA LEU A 179 -4.56 18.66 6.99
C LEU A 179 -3.71 19.93 6.86
N ASP A 180 -3.47 20.60 7.98
CA ASP A 180 -2.58 21.77 8.06
C ASP A 180 -1.15 21.28 8.37
N PRO A 181 -0.19 21.44 7.44
CA PRO A 181 1.16 20.90 7.56
C PRO A 181 2.05 21.61 8.58
#